data_AF-A0A5J4QA98-F1
#
_entry.id   AF-A0A5J4QA98-F1
#
_cell.length_a   1.000
_cell.length_b   1.000
_cell.length_c   1.000
_cell.angle_alpha   90.00
_cell.angle_beta   90.00
_cell.angle_gamma   90.00
#
_symmetry.space_group_name_H-M   'P 1'
#
loop_
_entity.id
_entity.type
_entity.pdbx_description
1 polymer ?
#
loop_
_entity_poly.entity_id
_entity_poly.type
_entity_poly.pdbx_seq_one_letter_code
_entity_poly.pdbx_strand_id
1 'polypeptide(L)'
;MNLHKFYYKDYFMDIDFGYLLEKESKASKEMIQKMQKRIEEKNANIQKASLHTTIEKPALSNKDFQLKVSYPGLVTGIGISHETGIEGEFKLGVHFDYTYGMPVVYGSSVKGVLRNAFSDSEYILSLLAKIIEKDNVKALMKDIF
;
A
#
# COMPACT_ATOMS: atom_id res chain seq x y z
N MET A 1 1.52 16.32 3.47
CA MET A 1 1.53 16.12 2.00
C MET A 1 0.60 14.96 1.70
N ASN A 2 -0.35 15.10 0.77
CA ASN A 2 -1.19 13.97 0.37
C ASN A 2 -0.38 13.11 -0.63
N LEU A 3 0.01 11.89 -0.22
CA LEU A 3 0.85 11.02 -1.05
C LEU A 3 0.13 10.48 -2.28
N HIS A 4 -1.21 10.40 -2.27
CA HIS A 4 -1.96 9.98 -3.45
C HIS A 4 -1.78 10.99 -4.58
N LYS A 5 -2.09 12.27 -4.32
CA LYS A 5 -1.88 13.32 -5.32
C LYS A 5 -0.41 13.42 -5.73
N PHE A 6 0.50 13.32 -4.76
CA PHE A 6 1.92 13.42 -5.05
C PHE A 6 2.39 12.28 -5.94
N TYR A 7 2.12 11.03 -5.57
CA TYR A 7 2.59 9.85 -6.28
C TYR A 7 2.01 9.75 -7.69
N TYR A 8 0.68 9.87 -7.84
CA TYR A 8 0.03 9.66 -9.14
C TYR A 8 0.07 10.86 -10.09
N LYS A 9 0.32 12.07 -9.57
CA LYS A 9 0.28 13.30 -10.39
C LYS A 9 1.55 14.12 -10.27
N ASP A 10 1.91 14.55 -9.06
CA ASP A 10 3.01 15.50 -8.88
C ASP A 10 4.40 14.85 -9.06
N TYR A 11 4.49 13.53 -9.01
CA TYR A 11 5.72 12.74 -9.17
C TYR A 11 6.30 12.89 -10.57
N PHE A 12 5.42 12.83 -11.58
CA PHE A 12 5.76 13.03 -12.99
C PHE A 12 5.61 14.48 -13.46
N MET A 13 5.15 15.37 -12.58
CA MET A 13 5.09 16.79 -12.90
C MET A 13 6.52 17.30 -13.14
N ASP A 14 6.70 17.98 -14.28
CA ASP A 14 7.99 18.46 -14.78
C ASP A 14 8.94 17.35 -15.28
N ILE A 15 8.46 16.12 -15.45
CA ILE A 15 9.20 15.11 -16.23
C ILE A 15 8.88 15.35 -17.70
N ASP A 16 9.92 15.63 -18.48
CA ASP A 16 9.80 15.77 -19.92
C ASP A 16 9.98 14.40 -20.55
N PHE A 17 8.94 13.88 -21.23
CA PHE A 17 8.92 12.58 -21.87
C PHE A 17 9.54 12.58 -23.28
N GLY A 18 10.05 13.70 -23.78
CA GLY A 18 10.68 13.82 -25.09
C GLY A 18 11.84 12.85 -25.31
N TYR A 19 12.57 12.47 -24.24
CA TYR A 19 13.65 11.48 -24.32
C TYR A 19 13.19 10.08 -24.78
N LEU A 20 11.91 9.75 -24.63
CA LEU A 20 11.37 8.46 -25.10
C LEU A 20 11.39 8.35 -26.63
N LEU A 21 11.37 9.49 -27.33
CA LEU A 21 11.31 9.57 -28.79
C LEU A 21 12.71 9.65 -29.44
N GLU A 22 13.72 10.18 -28.73
CA GLU A 22 15.07 10.37 -29.26
C GLU A 22 16.11 9.61 -28.45
N LYS A 23 16.34 8.33 -28.76
CA LYS A 23 17.19 7.45 -27.93
C LYS A 23 18.71 7.64 -28.06
N GLU A 24 19.22 8.46 -29.00
CA GLU A 24 20.65 8.36 -29.37
C GLU A 24 21.44 9.68 -29.55
N SER A 25 20.88 10.85 -29.24
CA SER A 25 21.61 12.11 -29.32
C SER A 25 22.39 12.44 -28.02
N LYS A 26 23.47 13.23 -28.09
CA LYS A 26 24.15 13.77 -26.89
C LYS A 26 23.20 14.59 -26.02
N ALA A 27 22.30 15.35 -26.65
CA ALA A 27 21.25 16.11 -25.97
C ALA A 27 20.29 15.19 -25.18
N SER A 28 19.98 14.01 -25.71
CA SER A 28 19.18 12.99 -25.03
C SER A 28 19.85 12.46 -23.75
N LYS A 29 21.17 12.26 -23.75
CA LYS A 29 21.91 11.80 -22.56
C LYS A 29 21.88 12.82 -21.42
N GLU A 30 22.12 14.10 -21.72
CA GLU A 30 22.06 15.18 -20.73
C GLU A 30 20.63 15.35 -20.18
N MET A 31 19.63 15.21 -21.05
CA MET A 31 18.22 15.25 -20.67
C MET A 31 17.85 14.10 -19.73
N ILE A 32 18.27 12.86 -20.03
CA ILE A 32 18.02 11.69 -19.18
C ILE A 32 18.65 11.88 -17.80
N GLN A 33 19.90 12.34 -17.72
CA GLN A 33 20.56 12.61 -16.43
C GLN A 33 19.80 13.67 -15.61
N LYS A 34 19.33 14.73 -16.28
CA LYS A 34 18.51 15.76 -15.64
C LYS A 34 17.19 15.17 -15.11
N MET A 35 16.56 14.26 -15.84
CA MET A 35 15.31 13.61 -15.40
C MET A 35 15.55 12.63 -14.25
N GLN A 36 16.62 11.82 -14.29
CA GLN A 36 17.01 10.93 -13.19
C GLN A 36 17.19 11.72 -11.87
N LYS A 37 17.90 12.85 -11.93
CA LYS A 37 18.07 13.72 -10.76
C LYS A 37 16.73 14.24 -10.22
N ARG A 38 15.78 14.60 -11.09
CA ARG A 38 14.43 15.02 -10.66
C ARG A 38 13.68 13.89 -9.97
N ILE A 39 13.76 12.67 -10.50
CA ILE A 39 13.15 11.48 -9.89
C ILE A 39 13.75 11.20 -8.51
N GLU A 40 15.06 11.32 -8.34
CA GLU A 40 15.73 11.19 -7.04
C GLU A 40 15.22 12.22 -6.02
N GLU A 41 15.07 13.49 -6.44
CA GLU A 41 14.51 14.54 -5.59
C GLU A 41 13.06 14.22 -5.18
N LYS A 42 12.23 13.71 -6.10
CA LYS A 42 10.85 13.28 -5.80
C LYS A 42 10.82 12.07 -4.86
N ASN A 43 11.71 11.11 -5.04
CA ASN A 43 11.83 9.95 -4.15
C ASN A 43 12.21 10.37 -2.72
N ALA A 44 13.15 11.31 -2.59
CA ALA A 44 13.52 11.87 -1.29
C ALA A 44 12.34 12.56 -0.59
N ASN A 45 11.45 13.22 -1.35
CA ASN A 45 10.23 13.82 -0.80
C ASN A 45 9.25 12.76 -0.27
N ILE A 46 9.09 11.63 -0.96
CA ILE A 46 8.26 10.51 -0.49
C ILE A 46 8.84 9.91 0.80
N GLN A 47 10.16 9.68 0.85
CA GLN A 47 10.82 9.11 2.02
C GLN A 47 10.75 10.02 3.26
N LYS A 48 10.74 11.34 3.06
CA LYS A 48 10.62 12.34 4.14
C LYS A 48 9.17 12.64 4.50
N ALA A 49 8.20 12.08 3.79
CA ALA A 49 6.80 12.40 3.99
C ALA A 49 6.33 11.94 5.38
N SER A 50 5.77 12.88 6.15
CA SER A 50 5.07 12.53 7.39
C SER A 50 3.65 12.11 7.07
N LEU A 51 3.26 10.94 7.57
CA LEU A 51 1.90 10.42 7.46
C LEU A 51 0.99 11.06 8.51
N HIS A 52 -0.27 11.31 8.15
CA HIS A 52 -1.27 11.75 9.12
C HIS A 52 -1.54 10.64 10.13
N THR A 53 -1.45 10.96 11.42
CA THR A 53 -1.52 10.00 12.54
C THR A 53 -2.92 9.74 13.08
N THR A 54 -3.93 10.46 12.60
CA THR A 54 -5.30 10.31 13.10
C THR A 54 -6.27 10.17 11.95
N ILE A 55 -6.77 8.96 11.75
CA ILE A 55 -7.95 8.68 10.94
C ILE A 55 -9.10 8.55 11.93
N GLU A 56 -10.13 9.36 11.77
CA GLU A 56 -11.32 9.28 12.60
C GLU A 56 -11.95 7.88 12.47
N LYS A 57 -12.42 7.33 13.59
CA LYS A 57 -13.06 6.01 13.59
C LYS A 57 -14.29 6.07 12.69
N PRO A 58 -14.44 5.17 11.70
CA PRO A 58 -15.62 5.16 10.84
C PRO A 58 -16.87 4.91 11.70
N ALA A 59 -17.90 5.74 11.52
CA ALA A 59 -19.13 5.71 12.32
C ALA A 59 -19.95 4.42 12.16
N LEU A 60 -19.67 3.63 11.12
CA LEU A 60 -20.44 2.44 10.71
C LEU A 60 -19.59 1.16 10.84
N SER A 61 -19.23 0.76 12.05
CA SER A 61 -18.55 -0.51 12.31
C SER A 61 -19.15 -1.24 13.51
N ASN A 62 -19.49 -2.52 13.32
CA ASN A 62 -19.96 -3.39 14.40
C ASN A 62 -18.79 -3.98 15.22
N LYS A 63 -17.62 -4.14 14.59
CA LYS A 63 -16.41 -4.74 15.16
C LYS A 63 -15.19 -4.07 14.53
N ASP A 64 -14.30 -3.59 15.35
CA ASP A 64 -13.02 -3.03 14.94
C ASP A 64 -11.87 -3.63 15.73
N PHE A 65 -10.72 -3.72 15.09
CA PHE A 65 -9.48 -4.18 15.71
C PHE A 65 -8.31 -3.43 15.08
N GLN A 66 -7.24 -3.26 15.84
CA GLN A 66 -6.02 -2.61 15.37
C GLN A 66 -4.94 -3.67 15.16
N LEU A 67 -4.27 -3.60 14.01
CA LEU A 67 -3.12 -4.44 13.69
C LEU A 67 -1.88 -3.58 13.50
N LYS A 68 -0.73 -4.17 13.80
CA LYS A 68 0.58 -3.58 13.52
C LYS A 68 1.27 -4.40 12.45
N VAL A 69 1.85 -3.70 11.47
CA VAL A 69 2.69 -4.33 10.46
C VAL A 69 4.00 -4.78 11.11
N SER A 70 4.37 -6.05 10.90
CA SER A 70 5.66 -6.62 11.30
C SER A 70 6.71 -6.43 10.21
N TYR A 71 7.99 -6.47 10.60
CA TYR A 71 9.12 -6.48 9.65
C TYR A 71 8.97 -7.63 8.62
N PRO A 72 9.31 -7.44 7.32
CA PRO A 72 9.98 -6.29 6.69
C PRO A 72 9.07 -5.10 6.31
N GLY A 73 7.77 -5.16 6.64
CA GLY A 73 6.79 -4.16 6.23
C GLY A 73 5.65 -4.78 5.43
N LEU A 74 4.72 -3.94 4.98
CA LEU A 74 3.60 -4.33 4.13
C LEU A 74 3.59 -3.43 2.91
N VAL A 75 3.62 -4.04 1.73
CA VAL A 75 3.49 -3.35 0.46
C VAL A 75 2.16 -3.76 -0.16
N THR A 76 1.37 -2.78 -0.57
CA THR A 76 0.08 -2.98 -1.24
C THR A 76 0.12 -2.36 -2.63
N GLY A 77 -0.66 -2.91 -3.56
CA GLY A 77 -0.70 -2.43 -4.95
C GLY A 77 0.37 -3.03 -5.86
N ILE A 78 1.12 -4.04 -5.41
CA ILE A 78 2.09 -4.77 -6.25
C ILE A 78 1.38 -5.25 -7.53
N GLY A 79 1.90 -4.84 -8.68
CA GLY A 79 1.32 -5.14 -9.99
C GLY A 79 0.58 -3.97 -10.64
N ILE A 80 0.35 -2.87 -9.93
CA ILE A 80 -0.10 -1.62 -10.54
C ILE A 80 1.13 -0.95 -11.17
N SER A 81 1.16 -0.88 -12.51
CA SER A 81 2.22 -0.21 -13.25
C SER A 81 2.26 1.27 -12.90
N HIS A 82 3.41 1.73 -12.43
CA HIS A 82 3.69 3.13 -12.13
C HIS A 82 5.12 3.44 -12.56
N GLU A 83 5.35 3.47 -13.87
CA GLU A 83 6.69 3.57 -14.45
C GLU A 83 6.71 4.47 -15.68
N THR A 84 7.88 5.06 -15.91
CA THR A 84 8.23 5.93 -17.05
C THR A 84 9.48 5.44 -17.76
N GLY A 85 10.10 4.38 -17.26
CA GLY A 85 11.33 3.80 -17.80
C GLY A 85 12.59 4.57 -17.39
N ILE A 86 12.48 5.59 -16.54
CA ILE A 86 13.62 6.32 -15.99
C ILE A 86 14.23 5.48 -14.85
N GLU A 87 15.55 5.35 -14.86
CA GLU A 87 16.27 4.64 -13.80
C GLU A 87 16.08 5.33 -12.44
N GLY A 88 15.95 4.54 -11.38
CA GLY A 88 15.76 5.04 -10.01
C GLY A 88 14.33 5.39 -9.63
N GLU A 89 13.36 5.31 -10.55
CA GLU A 89 11.95 5.57 -10.22
C GLU A 89 11.34 4.48 -9.31
N PHE A 90 10.34 4.86 -8.52
CA PHE A 90 9.55 3.91 -7.73
C PHE A 90 8.51 3.21 -8.60
N LYS A 91 8.94 2.10 -9.22
CA LYS A 91 8.19 1.28 -10.18
C LYS A 91 7.07 0.44 -9.55
N LEU A 92 7.25 0.01 -8.31
CA LEU A 92 6.29 -0.83 -7.60
C LEU A 92 5.16 0.07 -7.09
N GLY A 93 3.99 -0.03 -7.74
CA GLY A 93 2.80 0.75 -7.43
C GLY A 93 2.36 0.57 -5.99
N VAL A 94 2.76 1.51 -5.12
CA VAL A 94 2.17 1.62 -3.79
C VAL A 94 0.81 2.28 -3.96
N HIS A 95 -0.22 1.73 -3.30
CA HIS A 95 -1.55 2.34 -3.36
C HIS A 95 -1.82 3.24 -2.16
N PHE A 96 -2.20 4.49 -2.46
CA PHE A 96 -2.57 5.50 -1.48
C PHE A 96 -4.05 5.84 -1.58
N ASP A 97 -4.70 6.05 -0.44
CA ASP A 97 -6.05 6.59 -0.39
C ASP A 97 -6.13 8.00 -0.97
N TYR A 98 -7.15 8.27 -1.79
CA TYR A 98 -7.34 9.56 -2.42
C TYR A 98 -7.56 10.69 -1.41
N THR A 99 -8.33 10.43 -0.36
CA THR A 99 -8.78 11.45 0.60
C THR A 99 -7.63 11.93 1.48
N TYR A 100 -6.93 11.00 2.13
CA TYR A 100 -5.90 11.32 3.11
C TYR A 100 -4.48 11.18 2.56
N GLY A 101 -4.30 10.54 1.40
CA GLY A 101 -2.97 10.26 0.85
C GLY A 101 -2.18 9.28 1.72
N MET A 102 -2.87 8.33 2.35
CA MET A 102 -2.28 7.34 3.27
C MET A 102 -2.17 5.98 2.59
N PRO A 103 -1.15 5.15 2.89
CA PRO A 103 -1.11 3.78 2.41
C PRO A 103 -2.34 3.00 2.86
N VAL A 104 -2.96 2.23 1.96
CA VAL A 104 -4.18 1.46 2.27
C VAL A 104 -4.06 0.01 1.85
N VAL A 105 -4.64 -0.87 2.66
CA VAL A 105 -4.92 -2.27 2.33
C VAL A 105 -6.34 -2.38 1.81
N TYR A 106 -6.53 -2.95 0.62
CA TYR A 106 -7.87 -3.12 0.06
C TYR A 106 -8.70 -4.14 0.87
N GLY A 107 -9.96 -3.80 1.11
CA GLY A 107 -10.90 -4.72 1.76
C GLY A 107 -11.10 -6.02 0.99
N SER A 108 -11.03 -5.99 -0.35
CA SER A 108 -11.06 -7.19 -1.20
C SER A 108 -9.84 -8.10 -0.97
N SER A 109 -8.64 -7.53 -0.80
CA SER A 109 -7.42 -8.29 -0.47
C SER A 109 -7.55 -8.96 0.90
N VAL A 110 -8.00 -8.22 1.92
CA VAL A 110 -8.24 -8.79 3.27
C VAL A 110 -9.27 -9.91 3.19
N LYS A 111 -10.40 -9.66 2.52
CA LYS A 111 -11.45 -10.67 2.31
C LYS A 111 -10.93 -11.91 1.58
N GLY A 112 -10.13 -11.74 0.53
CA GLY A 112 -9.55 -12.83 -0.24
C GLY A 112 -8.63 -13.71 0.61
N VAL A 113 -7.73 -13.08 1.38
CA VAL A 113 -6.83 -13.80 2.30
C VAL A 113 -7.62 -14.54 3.37
N LEU A 114 -8.61 -13.88 4.01
CA LEU A 114 -9.47 -14.53 5.00
C LEU A 114 -10.22 -15.71 4.38
N ARG A 115 -10.86 -15.52 3.22
CA ARG A 115 -11.59 -16.58 2.51
C ARG A 115 -10.70 -17.79 2.22
N ASN A 116 -9.45 -17.54 1.80
CA ASN A 116 -8.49 -18.60 1.53
C ASN A 116 -8.06 -19.32 2.82
N ALA A 117 -7.73 -18.57 3.87
CA ALA A 117 -7.36 -19.13 5.18
C ALA A 117 -8.49 -19.99 5.77
N PHE A 118 -9.74 -19.52 5.67
CA PHE A 118 -10.93 -20.23 6.15
C PHE A 118 -11.48 -21.27 5.15
N SER A 119 -10.74 -21.61 4.08
CA SER A 119 -11.11 -22.75 3.22
C SER A 119 -10.57 -24.09 3.72
N ASP A 120 -9.62 -24.06 4.66
CA ASP A 120 -9.03 -25.24 5.27
C ASP A 120 -9.65 -25.51 6.65
N SER A 121 -10.38 -26.62 6.78
CA SER A 121 -11.03 -27.03 8.02
C SER A 121 -10.06 -27.33 9.17
N GLU A 122 -8.87 -27.88 8.87
CA GLU A 122 -7.86 -28.19 9.89
C GLU A 122 -7.26 -26.91 10.47
N TYR A 123 -7.02 -25.91 9.62
CA TYR A 123 -6.58 -24.59 10.05
C TYR A 123 -7.61 -23.95 11.00
N ILE A 124 -8.90 -24.04 10.69
CA ILE A 124 -9.98 -23.52 11.55
C ILE A 124 -9.98 -24.24 12.90
N LEU A 125 -9.91 -25.57 12.92
CA LEU A 125 -9.85 -26.34 14.17
C LEU A 125 -8.64 -25.94 15.02
N SER A 126 -7.49 -25.71 14.40
CA SER A 126 -6.28 -25.26 15.10
C SER A 126 -6.45 -23.87 15.74
N LEU A 127 -7.21 -22.96 15.11
CA LEU A 127 -7.51 -21.65 15.66
C LEU A 127 -8.51 -21.75 16.81
N LEU A 128 -9.57 -22.54 16.63
CA LEU A 128 -10.57 -22.76 17.66
C LEU A 128 -9.95 -23.41 18.91
N ALA A 129 -9.05 -24.39 18.74
CA ALA A 129 -8.34 -25.00 19.87
C ALA A 129 -7.49 -23.98 20.66
N LYS A 130 -6.97 -22.92 20.00
CA LYS A 130 -6.22 -21.84 20.65
C LYS A 130 -7.13 -20.81 21.34
N ILE A 131 -8.33 -20.59 20.81
CA ILE A 131 -9.31 -19.62 21.36
C ILE A 131 -10.11 -20.24 22.51
N ILE A 132 -10.36 -21.55 22.41
CA ILE A 132 -11.07 -22.36 23.39
C ILE A 132 -10.08 -22.82 24.47
N GLU A 133 -9.60 -21.88 25.29
CA GLU A 133 -9.39 -22.22 26.70
C GLU A 133 -10.77 -22.36 27.36
N LYS A 134 -10.92 -23.34 28.26
CA LYS A 134 -12.21 -23.88 28.75
C LYS A 134 -13.26 -22.86 29.20
N ASP A 135 -12.87 -21.64 29.57
CA ASP A 135 -13.77 -20.60 30.06
C ASP A 135 -14.55 -19.85 28.95
N ASN A 136 -14.10 -19.89 27.69
CA ASN A 136 -14.72 -19.11 26.59
C ASN A 136 -15.87 -19.82 25.84
N VAL A 137 -16.06 -21.13 26.02
CA VAL A 137 -17.10 -21.89 25.28
C VAL A 137 -18.51 -21.42 25.66
N LYS A 138 -18.75 -21.14 26.95
CA LYS A 138 -20.06 -20.63 27.41
C LYS A 138 -20.38 -19.23 26.87
N ALA A 139 -19.36 -18.38 26.72
CA ALA A 139 -19.51 -17.04 26.15
C ALA A 139 -19.82 -17.12 24.65
N LEU A 140 -19.10 -17.97 23.91
CA LEU A 140 -19.35 -18.17 22.47
C LEU A 140 -20.74 -18.74 22.19
N MET A 141 -21.23 -19.67 23.02
CA MET A 141 -22.58 -20.24 22.87
C MET A 141 -23.68 -19.20 23.12
N LYS A 142 -23.44 -18.19 23.96
CA LYS A 142 -24.39 -17.10 24.25
C LYS A 142 -24.43 -16.02 23.17
N ASP A 143 -23.37 -15.90 22.37
CA ASP A 143 -23.30 -14.93 21.26
C ASP A 143 -23.84 -15.51 19.94
N ILE A 144 -24.00 -16.84 19.84
CA ILE A 144 -24.50 -17.55 18.66
C ILE A 144 -26.00 -17.90 18.77
N PHE A 145 -26.53 -18.05 19.99
CA PHE A 145 -27.94 -18.34 20.29
C PHE A 145 -28.54 -17.28 21.20
#